data_AF-A0A1H1V099-F1
#
_entry.id   AF-A0A1H1V099-F1
#
_cell.length_a   1.000
_cell.length_b   1.000
_cell.length_c   1.000
_cell.angle_alpha   90.00
_cell.angle_beta   90.00
_cell.angle_gamma   90.00
#
_symmetry.space_group_name_H-M   'P 1'
#
loop_
_entity.id
_entity.type
_entity.pdbx_description
1 polymer ?
#
loop_
_entity_poly.entity_id
_entity_poly.type
_entity_poly.pdbx_seq_one_letter_code
_entity_poly.pdbx_strand_id
1 'polypeptide(L)'
;MSLIARLSRGVTESSRATPDRTMPTGTEGVHVYNATWGIPQSMGGMTTAALRRIRSFQRFGRPLSQTLLTFSPHLDVDAMRTRLVSEGRMTEDVELLNVWHDLRGRTDAELAALEGEVPIHPVPVADGLVESITEFYDVFRKSSTGPIVRRDYLRNDGSLLLVDVKDPKIGRRFVLHTAAGEPIAEWRRPRDFYNAWISATVSKEPAVLIVDDKKVSEFVHEISQRNFALILFMHGTHLRHPWNGPHGQVLPRRVETMRNFDRFDVVGVQTQQQAEAITATGIPGDNVRFLTGELPSGSVLSEAPTDRSTNSGVMIANLIPLKRVDHPIRAVAKLRDRGIDVTLTVLGDGTERQDLEQLITDLDVGDRVELPGYVNDVPARLQSASFFMLTSTSEGLPLSMMESMGAGCVPIVYDIKYGPRDLVDPGKNGFITPRNDINALADQIEEFLALDTGDIASMRTAAMTTVEQYLPEAGYQRWKTVLEELRPMQYLDDGQQNPSRAIEAVTLRVAPTEAGARVEVELRHVHSSTAEALQLVLSGRRLNTFFLCTNPTVEHRTFGRRTVLAFDVDNRKFSESSDETFDVYLRRPHDLWASKRRIRTPDDFLPEGAGTREWYSTKHGNLSVRPRK
;
A
#
# COMPACT_ATOMS: atom_id res chain seq x y z
N MET A 1 2.85 -2.22 -39.86
CA MET A 1 2.71 -0.74 -39.90
C MET A 1 3.73 -0.13 -38.96
N SER A 2 4.53 0.81 -39.45
CA SER A 2 5.58 1.53 -38.71
C SER A 2 5.02 2.30 -37.50
N LEU A 3 5.83 2.43 -36.44
CA LEU A 3 5.62 3.32 -35.28
C LEU A 3 5.14 4.73 -35.71
N ILE A 4 5.54 5.15 -36.92
CA ILE A 4 5.23 6.42 -37.58
C ILE A 4 3.73 6.64 -37.84
N ALA A 5 2.92 5.59 -38.06
CA ALA A 5 1.48 5.75 -38.31
C ALA A 5 0.63 5.78 -37.03
N ARG A 6 1.22 5.44 -35.88
CA ARG A 6 0.52 5.38 -34.57
C ARG A 6 0.87 6.56 -33.66
N LEU A 7 2.05 7.15 -33.84
CA LEU A 7 2.45 8.41 -33.17
C LEU A 7 1.79 9.66 -33.77
N SER A 8 1.10 9.54 -34.91
CA SER A 8 0.52 10.66 -35.67
C SER A 8 -1.01 10.72 -35.64
N ARG A 9 -1.71 9.70 -35.11
CA ARG A 9 -3.19 9.68 -35.04
C ARG A 9 -3.78 10.34 -33.78
N GLY A 10 -2.95 10.92 -32.92
CA GLY A 10 -3.40 11.55 -31.67
C GLY A 10 -3.72 13.06 -31.75
N VAL A 11 -3.47 13.74 -32.88
CA VAL A 11 -3.54 15.23 -32.93
C VAL A 11 -4.18 15.77 -34.21
N THR A 12 -5.11 15.05 -34.82
CA THR A 12 -6.01 15.67 -35.82
C THR A 12 -7.45 15.37 -35.43
N GLU A 13 -8.12 16.43 -34.99
CA GLU A 13 -9.55 16.56 -34.70
C GLU A 13 -10.07 15.97 -33.38
N SER A 14 -9.74 16.64 -32.28
CA SER A 14 -10.66 16.81 -31.15
C SER A 14 -10.40 18.16 -30.47
N SER A 15 -10.63 19.25 -31.21
CA SER A 15 -10.87 20.58 -30.62
C SER A 15 -12.33 20.72 -30.17
N ARG A 16 -12.91 19.67 -29.57
CA ARG A 16 -14.04 19.88 -28.66
C ARG A 16 -13.40 20.14 -27.31
N ALA A 17 -13.56 21.36 -26.81
CA ALA A 17 -13.28 21.71 -25.44
C ALA A 17 -13.74 20.57 -24.54
N THR A 18 -12.78 19.86 -23.94
CA THR A 18 -13.04 18.85 -22.92
C THR A 18 -13.84 19.55 -21.82
N PRO A 19 -15.04 19.08 -21.46
CA PRO A 19 -15.71 19.63 -20.31
C PRO A 19 -14.78 19.43 -19.12
N ASP A 20 -14.43 20.53 -18.47
CA ASP A 20 -13.73 20.55 -17.19
C ASP A 20 -14.59 19.78 -16.18
N ARG A 21 -14.39 18.45 -16.11
CA ARG A 21 -15.01 17.57 -15.11
C ARG A 21 -14.29 17.78 -13.78
N THR A 22 -14.28 19.02 -13.31
CA THR A 22 -14.20 19.27 -11.88
C THR A 22 -15.39 18.54 -11.24
N MET A 23 -15.16 17.89 -10.09
CA MET A 23 -16.26 17.40 -9.29
C MET A 23 -17.19 18.59 -8.99
N PRO A 24 -18.50 18.49 -9.23
CA PRO A 24 -19.41 19.59 -8.93
C PRO A 24 -19.22 20.02 -7.47
N THR A 25 -19.05 21.32 -7.25
CA THR A 25 -18.87 22.02 -5.97
C THR A 25 -19.23 21.21 -4.71
N GLY A 26 -18.24 20.56 -4.09
CA GLY A 26 -18.35 19.91 -2.78
C GLY A 26 -18.32 18.38 -2.79
N THR A 27 -18.18 17.76 -1.62
CA THR A 27 -18.24 16.30 -1.45
C THR A 27 -19.67 15.72 -1.48
N GLU A 28 -20.70 16.57 -1.51
CA GLU A 28 -22.08 16.16 -1.26
C GLU A 28 -22.69 15.23 -2.33
N GLY A 29 -22.11 15.17 -3.53
CA GLY A 29 -22.58 14.28 -4.61
C GLY A 29 -21.74 13.02 -4.83
N VAL A 30 -20.65 12.84 -4.08
CA VAL A 30 -19.65 11.80 -4.39
C VAL A 30 -20.01 10.48 -3.73
N HIS A 31 -20.02 9.40 -4.52
CA HIS A 31 -20.10 8.05 -3.96
C HIS A 31 -18.70 7.48 -3.72
N VAL A 32 -18.43 7.04 -2.49
CA VAL A 32 -17.12 6.49 -2.09
C VAL A 32 -17.19 4.98 -1.97
N TYR A 33 -16.50 4.29 -2.87
CA TYR A 33 -16.23 2.86 -2.78
C TYR A 33 -14.92 2.65 -2.01
N ASN A 34 -14.95 1.82 -0.98
CA ASN A 34 -13.77 1.44 -0.19
C ASN A 34 -13.45 -0.02 -0.48
N ALA A 35 -12.25 -0.34 -0.95
CA ALA A 35 -11.89 -1.71 -1.34
C ALA A 35 -10.88 -2.34 -0.37
N THR A 36 -11.26 -3.50 0.18
CA THR A 36 -10.40 -4.34 1.01
C THR A 36 -10.60 -5.82 0.67
N TRP A 37 -9.57 -6.67 0.76
CA TRP A 37 -9.73 -8.08 0.38
C TRP A 37 -10.76 -8.81 1.26
N GLY A 38 -10.73 -8.56 2.56
CA GLY A 38 -11.68 -9.11 3.53
C GLY A 38 -11.59 -8.39 4.87
N ILE A 39 -12.48 -8.77 5.78
CA ILE A 39 -12.60 -8.16 7.11
C ILE A 39 -12.40 -9.29 8.15
N PRO A 40 -11.18 -9.47 8.68
CA PRO A 40 -10.93 -10.54 9.66
C PRO A 40 -11.63 -10.27 10.99
N GLN A 41 -11.85 -11.34 11.78
CA GLN A 41 -12.39 -11.24 13.14
C GLN A 41 -11.49 -10.38 14.04
N SER A 42 -10.22 -10.73 14.13
CA SER A 42 -9.19 -9.88 14.73
C SER A 42 -8.70 -8.87 13.69
N MET A 43 -9.17 -7.62 13.81
CA MET A 43 -8.83 -6.55 12.88
C MET A 43 -7.44 -5.97 13.16
N GLY A 44 -6.59 -5.98 12.13
CA GLY A 44 -5.33 -5.25 12.16
C GLY A 44 -5.52 -3.75 11.90
N GLY A 45 -4.44 -2.98 12.06
CA GLY A 45 -4.46 -1.51 11.92
C GLY A 45 -5.04 -1.00 10.60
N MET A 46 -4.82 -1.70 9.48
CA MET A 46 -5.37 -1.34 8.17
C MET A 46 -6.90 -1.33 8.16
N THR A 47 -7.52 -2.44 8.57
CA THR A 47 -8.99 -2.57 8.60
C THR A 47 -9.61 -1.58 9.58
N THR A 48 -8.97 -1.39 10.74
CA THR A 48 -9.39 -0.38 11.72
C THR A 48 -9.36 1.03 11.13
N ALA A 49 -8.26 1.42 10.45
CA ALA A 49 -8.14 2.73 9.82
C ALA A 49 -9.18 2.96 8.71
N ALA A 50 -9.42 1.96 7.86
CA ALA A 50 -10.43 2.04 6.79
C ALA A 50 -11.84 2.24 7.35
N LEU A 51 -12.24 1.47 8.38
CA LEU A 51 -13.55 1.61 9.03
C LEU A 51 -13.71 2.95 9.76
N ARG A 52 -12.64 3.47 10.39
CA ARG A 52 -12.66 4.81 10.99
C ARG A 52 -12.89 5.90 9.95
N ARG A 53 -12.18 5.85 8.82
CA ARG A 53 -12.39 6.79 7.69
C ARG A 53 -13.83 6.75 7.19
N ILE A 54 -14.38 5.55 6.99
CA ILE A 54 -15.79 5.36 6.59
C ILE A 54 -16.70 6.08 7.58
N ARG A 55 -16.55 5.82 8.89
CA ARG A 55 -17.34 6.47 9.94
C ARG A 55 -17.17 7.99 9.98
N SER A 56 -15.97 8.49 9.76
CA SER A 56 -15.65 9.93 9.72
C SER A 56 -16.39 10.62 8.58
N PHE A 57 -16.33 10.06 7.37
CA PHE A 57 -17.05 10.59 6.21
C PHE A 57 -18.58 10.56 6.41
N GLN A 58 -19.13 9.52 7.05
CA GLN A 58 -20.56 9.47 7.35
C GLN A 58 -20.99 10.53 8.36
N ARG A 59 -20.11 10.81 9.34
CA ARG A 59 -20.39 11.79 10.38
C ARG A 59 -20.33 13.22 9.85
N PHE A 60 -19.31 13.55 9.06
CA PHE A 60 -18.98 14.92 8.71
C PHE A 60 -19.24 15.28 7.24
N GLY A 61 -19.37 14.29 6.37
CA GLY A 61 -19.49 14.51 4.94
C GLY A 61 -20.88 14.36 4.35
N ARG A 62 -21.96 14.54 5.12
CA ARG A 62 -23.34 14.42 4.65
C ARG A 62 -23.54 15.07 3.26
N PRO A 63 -24.04 14.37 2.22
CA PRO A 63 -24.39 12.94 2.09
C PRO A 63 -23.39 12.12 1.24
N LEU A 64 -22.13 11.99 1.67
CA LEU A 64 -21.18 11.02 1.12
C LEU A 64 -21.68 9.58 1.31
N SER A 65 -22.42 9.06 0.33
CA SER A 65 -22.87 7.67 0.29
C SER A 65 -21.68 6.72 0.06
N GLN A 66 -21.71 5.54 0.70
CA GLN A 66 -20.56 4.65 0.73
C GLN A 66 -20.88 3.19 0.48
N THR A 67 -19.94 2.53 -0.20
CA THR A 67 -19.93 1.08 -0.40
C THR A 67 -18.58 0.52 0.03
N LEU A 68 -18.57 -0.55 0.81
CA LEU A 68 -17.40 -1.36 1.16
C LEU A 68 -17.35 -2.60 0.27
N LEU A 69 -16.38 -2.66 -0.63
CA LEU A 69 -16.12 -3.76 -1.54
C LEU A 69 -15.17 -4.79 -0.92
N THR A 70 -15.55 -6.06 -0.97
CA THR A 70 -14.76 -7.19 -0.46
C THR A 70 -14.63 -8.35 -1.47
N PHE A 71 -13.54 -9.12 -1.37
CA PHE A 71 -13.13 -10.09 -2.40
C PHE A 71 -12.96 -11.52 -1.87
N SER A 72 -12.97 -11.71 -0.55
CA SER A 72 -12.79 -13.03 0.09
C SER A 72 -13.99 -13.94 -0.17
N PRO A 73 -13.79 -15.19 -0.66
CA PRO A 73 -14.87 -16.17 -0.82
C PRO A 73 -15.37 -16.77 0.49
N HIS A 74 -14.64 -16.54 1.59
CA HIS A 74 -15.00 -17.02 2.92
C HIS A 74 -15.92 -16.06 3.69
N LEU A 75 -16.28 -14.93 3.11
CA LEU A 75 -17.03 -13.90 3.82
C LEU A 75 -18.53 -14.20 3.80
N ASP A 76 -19.09 -14.42 4.98
CA ASP A 76 -20.52 -14.29 5.23
C ASP A 76 -20.86 -12.79 5.36
N VAL A 77 -21.58 -12.25 4.38
CA VAL A 77 -21.87 -10.82 4.27
C VAL A 77 -22.85 -10.37 5.36
N ASP A 78 -23.87 -11.16 5.65
CA ASP A 78 -24.92 -10.81 6.60
C ASP A 78 -24.37 -10.86 8.03
N ALA A 79 -23.67 -11.93 8.38
CA ALA A 79 -23.02 -12.05 9.69
C ALA A 79 -21.97 -10.94 9.90
N MET A 80 -21.19 -10.61 8.86
CA MET A 80 -20.21 -9.52 8.94
C MET A 80 -20.88 -8.16 9.11
N ARG A 81 -21.95 -7.87 8.36
CA ARG A 81 -22.71 -6.62 8.48
C ARG A 81 -23.28 -6.48 9.89
N THR A 82 -23.99 -7.49 10.39
CA THR A 82 -24.59 -7.48 11.73
C THR A 82 -23.52 -7.20 12.79
N ARG A 83 -22.36 -7.86 12.69
CA ARG A 83 -21.23 -7.64 13.61
C ARG A 83 -20.74 -6.19 13.56
N LEU A 84 -20.39 -5.68 12.38
CA LEU A 84 -19.82 -4.32 12.24
C LEU A 84 -20.79 -3.22 12.69
N VAL A 85 -22.09 -3.39 12.46
CA VAL A 85 -23.12 -2.45 12.92
C VAL A 85 -23.29 -2.53 14.44
N SER A 86 -23.41 -3.73 15.01
CA SER A 86 -23.57 -3.92 16.46
C SER A 86 -22.36 -3.41 17.26
N GLU A 87 -21.16 -3.52 16.72
CA GLU A 87 -19.93 -2.98 17.30
C GLU A 87 -19.75 -1.46 17.06
N GLY A 88 -20.69 -0.81 16.37
CA GLY A 88 -20.62 0.62 16.05
C GLY A 88 -19.48 1.00 15.07
N ARG A 89 -18.89 0.02 14.38
CA ARG A 89 -17.79 0.22 13.42
C ARG A 89 -18.26 0.63 12.04
N MET A 90 -19.54 0.41 11.74
CA MET A 90 -20.23 0.77 10.51
C MET A 90 -21.66 1.17 10.88
N THR A 91 -22.32 2.04 10.13
CA THR A 91 -23.76 2.29 10.29
C THR A 91 -24.55 1.54 9.21
N GLU A 92 -25.87 1.47 9.37
CA GLU A 92 -26.73 0.67 8.50
C GLU A 92 -26.74 1.14 7.03
N ASP A 93 -26.54 2.44 6.79
CA ASP A 93 -26.54 3.07 5.47
C ASP A 93 -25.29 2.77 4.61
N VAL A 94 -24.22 2.18 5.18
CA VAL A 94 -23.09 1.69 4.37
C VAL A 94 -23.50 0.42 3.65
N GLU A 95 -23.30 0.37 2.35
CA GLU A 95 -23.45 -0.85 1.57
C GLU A 95 -22.21 -1.76 1.76
N LEU A 96 -22.40 -3.02 2.13
CA LEU A 96 -21.32 -4.02 2.16
C LEU A 96 -21.53 -4.99 1.00
N LEU A 97 -20.63 -4.96 0.03
CA LEU A 97 -20.70 -5.79 -1.16
C LEU A 97 -19.50 -6.74 -1.21
N ASN A 98 -19.77 -8.02 -1.43
CA ASN A 98 -18.75 -9.03 -1.67
C ASN A 98 -18.90 -9.57 -3.08
N VAL A 99 -17.79 -9.69 -3.83
CA VAL A 99 -17.81 -10.18 -5.21
C VAL A 99 -18.57 -11.51 -5.37
N TRP A 100 -18.39 -12.46 -4.46
CA TRP A 100 -19.00 -13.78 -4.60
C TRP A 100 -20.49 -13.74 -4.23
N HIS A 101 -20.85 -13.00 -3.20
CA HIS A 101 -22.25 -12.79 -2.82
C HIS A 101 -23.03 -12.06 -3.93
N ASP A 102 -22.44 -11.00 -4.48
CA ASP A 102 -23.00 -10.22 -5.58
C ASP A 102 -23.23 -11.07 -6.83
N LEU A 103 -22.21 -11.79 -7.29
CA LEU A 103 -22.31 -12.62 -8.49
C LEU A 103 -23.33 -13.75 -8.37
N ARG A 104 -23.55 -14.30 -7.16
CA ARG A 104 -24.62 -15.29 -6.93
C ARG A 104 -26.02 -14.70 -7.13
N GLY A 105 -26.19 -13.40 -6.90
CA GLY A 105 -27.45 -12.69 -7.05
C GLY A 105 -27.74 -12.18 -8.48
N ARG A 106 -26.74 -12.21 -9.38
CA ARG A 106 -26.87 -11.74 -10.76
C ARG A 106 -27.51 -12.78 -11.67
N THR A 107 -28.30 -12.31 -12.63
CA THR A 107 -28.83 -13.09 -13.75
C THR A 107 -27.73 -13.49 -14.74
N ASP A 108 -27.97 -14.52 -15.55
CA ASP A 108 -27.02 -14.94 -16.60
C ASP A 108 -26.68 -13.80 -17.58
N ALA A 109 -27.64 -12.90 -17.86
CA ALA A 109 -27.41 -11.73 -18.71
C ALA A 109 -26.48 -10.69 -18.05
N GLU A 110 -26.64 -10.44 -16.75
CA GLU A 110 -25.76 -9.54 -15.99
C GLU A 110 -24.36 -10.12 -15.80
N LEU A 111 -24.26 -11.45 -15.65
CA LEU A 111 -22.99 -12.18 -15.62
C LEU A 111 -22.27 -12.12 -16.98
N ALA A 112 -23.01 -12.29 -18.08
CA ALA A 112 -22.48 -12.19 -19.44
C ALA A 112 -21.99 -10.78 -19.82
N ALA A 113 -22.47 -9.75 -19.12
CA ALA A 113 -22.04 -8.37 -19.33
C ALA A 113 -20.66 -8.05 -18.70
N LEU A 114 -20.10 -8.96 -17.89
CA LEU A 114 -18.74 -8.79 -17.36
C LEU A 114 -17.71 -8.96 -18.49
N GLU A 115 -16.77 -8.02 -18.58
CA GLU A 115 -15.72 -8.03 -19.62
C GLU A 115 -14.77 -9.23 -19.45
N GLY A 116 -14.98 -10.27 -20.25
CA GLY A 116 -14.18 -11.50 -20.28
C GLY A 116 -14.06 -12.09 -21.68
N GLU A 117 -13.15 -13.05 -21.86
CA GLU A 117 -12.99 -13.76 -23.13
C GLU A 117 -14.13 -14.78 -23.31
N VAL A 118 -14.60 -14.96 -24.55
CA VAL A 118 -15.57 -16.03 -24.85
C VAL A 118 -14.88 -17.39 -24.68
N PRO A 119 -15.39 -18.29 -23.82
CA PRO A 119 -14.79 -19.60 -23.63
C PRO A 119 -14.90 -20.44 -24.91
N ILE A 120 -13.75 -20.84 -25.48
CA ILE A 120 -13.70 -21.69 -26.70
C ILE A 120 -13.27 -23.13 -26.45
N HIS A 121 -12.88 -23.46 -25.21
CA HIS A 121 -12.42 -24.79 -24.82
C HIS A 121 -13.30 -25.36 -23.69
N PRO A 122 -13.58 -26.68 -23.70
CA PRO A 122 -14.33 -27.30 -22.61
C PRO A 122 -13.58 -27.12 -21.29
N VAL A 123 -14.33 -26.95 -20.20
CA VAL A 123 -13.77 -26.85 -18.85
C VAL A 123 -13.37 -28.27 -18.39
N PRO A 124 -12.14 -28.47 -17.86
CA PRO A 124 -11.75 -29.75 -17.28
C PRO A 124 -12.73 -30.21 -16.21
N VAL A 125 -13.12 -31.50 -16.25
CA VAL A 125 -13.98 -32.12 -15.23
C VAL A 125 -13.28 -32.09 -13.87
N ALA A 126 -14.04 -31.93 -12.79
CA ALA A 126 -13.50 -31.94 -11.44
C ALA A 126 -12.77 -33.25 -11.13
N ASP A 127 -11.54 -33.14 -10.63
CA ASP A 127 -10.70 -34.27 -10.22
C ASP A 127 -10.06 -34.01 -8.84
N GLY A 128 -9.80 -35.09 -8.09
CA GLY A 128 -9.20 -35.03 -6.76
C GLY A 128 -10.17 -35.08 -5.59
N LEU A 129 -9.62 -34.97 -4.38
CA LEU A 129 -10.36 -34.94 -3.12
C LEU A 129 -10.98 -33.56 -2.92
N VAL A 130 -12.29 -33.52 -2.68
CA VAL A 130 -13.05 -32.29 -2.41
C VAL A 130 -13.05 -31.98 -0.92
N GLU A 131 -12.80 -30.72 -0.60
CA GLU A 131 -12.91 -30.11 0.72
C GLU A 131 -13.91 -28.95 0.59
N SER A 132 -15.07 -29.08 1.22
CA SER A 132 -16.05 -27.99 1.26
C SER A 132 -15.63 -26.98 2.33
N ILE A 133 -15.24 -25.78 1.89
CA ILE A 133 -14.71 -24.74 2.79
C ILE A 133 -15.85 -23.88 3.33
N THR A 134 -16.82 -23.57 2.48
CA THR A 134 -18.13 -23.00 2.83
C THR A 134 -19.18 -23.67 1.97
N GLU A 135 -20.46 -23.47 2.28
CA GLU A 135 -21.56 -23.95 1.43
C GLU A 135 -21.53 -23.43 -0.02
N PHE A 136 -20.72 -22.40 -0.31
CA PHE A 136 -20.58 -21.79 -1.64
C PHE A 136 -19.17 -21.92 -2.24
N TYR A 137 -18.25 -22.65 -1.59
CA TYR A 137 -16.85 -22.67 -1.99
C TYR A 137 -16.18 -24.00 -1.69
N ASP A 138 -15.90 -24.76 -2.75
CA ASP A 138 -15.23 -26.05 -2.70
C ASP A 138 -13.79 -25.95 -3.22
N VAL A 139 -12.91 -26.74 -2.60
CA VAL A 139 -11.50 -26.83 -2.98
C VAL A 139 -11.16 -28.29 -3.30
N PHE A 140 -10.58 -28.52 -4.48
CA PHE A 140 -10.16 -29.84 -4.93
C PHE A 140 -8.64 -29.97 -4.85
N ARG A 141 -8.16 -31.07 -4.28
CA ARG A 141 -6.74 -31.37 -4.10
C ARG A 141 -6.38 -32.73 -4.68
N LYS A 142 -5.15 -32.90 -5.17
CA LYS A 142 -4.66 -34.22 -5.64
C LYS A 142 -4.60 -35.27 -4.53
N SER A 143 -4.39 -34.84 -3.30
CA SER A 143 -4.35 -35.65 -2.08
C SER A 143 -4.66 -34.76 -0.89
N SER A 144 -4.86 -35.33 0.30
CA SER A 144 -5.24 -34.57 1.52
C SER A 144 -4.26 -33.44 1.85
N THR A 145 -2.97 -33.62 1.56
CA THR A 145 -1.90 -32.62 1.73
C THR A 145 -1.37 -32.06 0.42
N GLY A 146 -1.98 -32.44 -0.71
CA GLY A 146 -1.55 -32.08 -2.06
C GLY A 146 -1.93 -30.67 -2.48
N PRO A 147 -1.38 -30.19 -3.61
CA PRO A 147 -1.71 -28.88 -4.15
C PRO A 147 -3.18 -28.82 -4.58
N ILE A 148 -3.76 -27.62 -4.47
CA ILE A 148 -5.09 -27.31 -5.00
C ILE A 148 -5.02 -27.34 -6.52
N VAL A 149 -5.91 -28.11 -7.14
CA VAL A 149 -6.01 -28.27 -8.61
C VAL A 149 -7.19 -27.52 -9.20
N ARG A 150 -8.26 -27.38 -8.41
CA ARG A 150 -9.50 -26.72 -8.82
C ARG A 150 -10.17 -26.08 -7.62
N ARG A 151 -10.88 -24.98 -7.85
CA ARG A 151 -11.80 -24.37 -6.88
C ARG A 151 -13.12 -24.10 -7.56
N ASP A 152 -14.20 -24.47 -6.89
CA ASP A 152 -15.55 -24.24 -7.38
C ASP A 152 -16.24 -23.23 -6.47
N TYR A 153 -16.83 -22.24 -7.10
CA TYR A 153 -17.68 -21.24 -6.45
C TYR A 153 -19.10 -21.55 -6.87
N LEU A 154 -19.99 -21.73 -5.89
CA LEU A 154 -21.36 -22.24 -6.11
C LEU A 154 -22.40 -21.13 -5.92
N ARG A 155 -23.61 -21.34 -6.45
CA ARG A 155 -24.82 -20.55 -6.20
C ARG A 155 -25.57 -21.05 -4.96
N ASN A 156 -26.63 -20.32 -4.59
CA ASN A 156 -27.52 -20.68 -3.48
C ASN A 156 -28.24 -22.02 -3.67
N ASP A 157 -28.46 -22.44 -4.91
CA ASP A 157 -29.06 -23.74 -5.26
C ASP A 157 -28.02 -24.87 -5.41
N GLY A 158 -26.74 -24.59 -5.14
CA GLY A 158 -25.63 -25.52 -5.28
C GLY A 158 -25.08 -25.66 -6.71
N SER A 159 -25.66 -24.98 -7.70
CA SER A 159 -25.13 -24.99 -9.08
C SER A 159 -23.79 -24.25 -9.19
N LEU A 160 -22.95 -24.64 -10.16
CA LEU A 160 -21.63 -24.04 -10.37
C LEU A 160 -21.76 -22.61 -10.92
N LEU A 161 -21.27 -21.62 -10.17
CA LEU A 161 -21.16 -20.23 -10.62
C LEU A 161 -19.85 -20.01 -11.39
N LEU A 162 -18.71 -20.35 -10.77
CA LEU A 162 -17.39 -20.11 -11.33
C LEU A 162 -16.43 -21.25 -10.98
N VAL A 163 -15.50 -21.55 -11.88
CA VAL A 163 -14.37 -22.44 -11.62
C VAL A 163 -13.03 -21.72 -11.76
N ASP A 164 -12.13 -21.93 -10.81
CA ASP A 164 -10.69 -21.65 -10.93
C ASP A 164 -9.94 -22.96 -11.13
N VAL A 165 -9.45 -23.21 -12.34
CA VAL A 165 -8.80 -24.48 -12.69
C VAL A 165 -7.49 -24.23 -13.43
N LYS A 166 -6.51 -25.09 -13.19
CA LYS A 166 -5.29 -25.14 -14.00
C LYS A 166 -5.44 -26.20 -15.09
N ASP A 167 -5.80 -25.76 -16.28
CA ASP A 167 -5.82 -26.62 -17.46
C ASP A 167 -4.39 -27.03 -17.85
N PRO A 168 -4.09 -28.33 -18.06
CA PRO A 168 -2.76 -28.79 -18.43
C PRO A 168 -2.24 -28.23 -19.76
N LYS A 169 -3.12 -27.90 -20.71
CA LYS A 169 -2.75 -27.46 -22.07
C LYS A 169 -2.68 -25.94 -22.19
N ILE A 170 -3.65 -25.25 -21.58
CA ILE A 170 -3.84 -23.80 -21.78
C ILE A 170 -3.61 -22.97 -20.52
N GLY A 171 -3.23 -23.61 -19.42
CA GLY A 171 -2.87 -22.94 -18.17
C GLY A 171 -4.09 -22.59 -17.31
N ARG A 172 -3.93 -21.58 -16.44
CA ARG A 172 -4.99 -21.19 -15.50
C ARG A 172 -6.19 -20.59 -16.23
N ARG A 173 -7.39 -20.96 -15.80
CA ARG A 173 -8.67 -20.45 -16.31
C ARG A 173 -9.59 -20.16 -15.14
N PHE A 174 -10.21 -19.00 -15.19
CA PHE A 174 -11.31 -18.58 -14.33
C PHE A 174 -12.55 -18.55 -15.23
N VAL A 175 -13.48 -19.49 -15.10
CA VAL A 175 -14.60 -19.64 -16.05
C VAL A 175 -15.94 -19.50 -15.33
N LEU A 176 -16.71 -18.50 -15.73
CA LEU A 176 -18.06 -18.21 -15.24
C LEU A 176 -19.08 -19.00 -16.05
N HIS A 177 -20.10 -19.54 -15.38
CA HIS A 177 -21.11 -20.40 -15.98
C HIS A 177 -22.52 -19.81 -15.81
N THR A 178 -23.46 -20.22 -16.65
CA THR A 178 -24.91 -20.02 -16.48
C THR A 178 -25.46 -20.87 -15.33
N ALA A 179 -26.69 -20.62 -14.90
CA ALA A 179 -27.41 -21.53 -13.99
C ALA A 179 -27.58 -22.95 -14.57
N ALA A 180 -27.61 -23.08 -15.90
CA ALA A 180 -27.66 -24.36 -16.60
C ALA A 180 -26.30 -25.08 -16.69
N GLY A 181 -25.20 -24.45 -16.25
CA GLY A 181 -23.85 -25.03 -16.28
C GLY A 181 -23.07 -24.78 -17.57
N GLU A 182 -23.56 -23.92 -18.47
CA GLU A 182 -22.85 -23.54 -19.70
C GLU A 182 -21.84 -22.40 -19.46
N PRO A 183 -20.59 -22.47 -19.96
CA PRO A 183 -19.62 -21.39 -19.85
C PRO A 183 -20.05 -20.10 -20.57
N ILE A 184 -19.93 -18.96 -19.90
CA ILE A 184 -20.30 -17.63 -20.43
C ILE A 184 -19.06 -16.78 -20.74
N ALA A 185 -18.13 -16.70 -19.79
CA ALA A 185 -16.96 -15.84 -19.86
C ALA A 185 -15.76 -16.50 -19.17
N GLU A 186 -14.55 -16.27 -19.68
CA GLU A 186 -13.31 -16.72 -19.05
C GLU A 186 -12.22 -15.65 -18.93
N TRP A 187 -11.37 -15.83 -17.91
CA TRP A 187 -10.17 -15.04 -17.68
C TRP A 187 -8.95 -15.94 -17.46
N ARG A 188 -7.79 -15.50 -17.96
CA ARG A 188 -6.50 -16.20 -17.74
C ARG A 188 -5.83 -15.82 -16.43
N ARG A 189 -6.12 -14.61 -15.93
CA ARG A 189 -5.63 -14.12 -14.63
C ARG A 189 -6.84 -13.78 -13.75
N PRO A 190 -6.90 -14.24 -12.49
CA PRO A 190 -7.99 -13.89 -11.58
C PRO A 190 -8.14 -12.38 -11.36
N ARG A 191 -7.04 -11.63 -11.47
CA ARG A 191 -7.05 -10.17 -11.37
C ARG A 191 -7.87 -9.47 -12.47
N ASP A 192 -7.95 -10.08 -13.65
CA ASP A 192 -8.73 -9.54 -14.77
C ASP A 192 -10.22 -9.69 -14.47
N PHE A 193 -10.61 -10.85 -13.92
CA PHE A 193 -11.96 -11.08 -13.40
C PHE A 193 -12.35 -10.08 -12.30
N TYR A 194 -11.47 -9.85 -11.30
CA TYR A 194 -11.75 -8.87 -10.25
C TYR A 194 -11.87 -7.45 -10.80
N ASN A 195 -11.04 -7.07 -11.78
CA ASN A 195 -11.15 -5.78 -12.45
C ASN A 195 -12.45 -5.64 -13.25
N ALA A 196 -12.88 -6.70 -13.96
CA ALA A 196 -14.17 -6.70 -14.66
C ALA A 196 -15.34 -6.50 -13.69
N TRP A 197 -15.29 -7.15 -12.53
CA TRP A 197 -16.28 -6.94 -11.48
C TRP A 197 -16.25 -5.51 -10.91
N ILE A 198 -15.07 -4.97 -10.57
CA ILE A 198 -14.94 -3.58 -10.09
C ILE A 198 -15.52 -2.60 -11.12
N SER A 199 -15.16 -2.74 -12.39
CA SER A 199 -15.66 -1.88 -13.47
C SER A 199 -17.18 -1.93 -13.63
N ALA A 200 -17.79 -3.10 -13.47
CA ALA A 200 -19.24 -3.26 -13.54
C ALA A 200 -19.97 -2.74 -12.28
N THR A 201 -19.31 -2.77 -11.13
CA THR A 201 -19.90 -2.42 -9.83
C THR A 201 -19.75 -0.94 -9.48
N VAL A 202 -18.62 -0.31 -9.83
CA VAL A 202 -18.34 1.10 -9.51
C VAL A 202 -19.02 2.00 -10.54
N SER A 203 -20.32 2.25 -10.35
CA SER A 203 -21.20 2.89 -11.34
C SER A 203 -21.87 4.20 -10.89
N LYS A 204 -21.94 4.47 -9.58
CA LYS A 204 -22.58 5.68 -9.01
C LYS A 204 -21.72 6.93 -9.26
N GLU A 205 -21.97 7.67 -10.33
CA GLU A 205 -21.22 8.89 -10.70
C GLU A 205 -21.73 10.15 -9.96
N PRO A 206 -20.85 11.04 -9.48
CA PRO A 206 -19.38 10.92 -9.44
C PRO A 206 -18.86 9.87 -8.43
N ALA A 207 -17.95 9.00 -8.88
CA ALA A 207 -17.44 7.87 -8.08
C ALA A 207 -15.95 8.04 -7.72
N VAL A 208 -15.61 7.63 -6.49
CA VAL A 208 -14.23 7.47 -6.02
C VAL A 208 -14.04 6.06 -5.46
N LEU A 209 -12.98 5.38 -5.88
CA LEU A 209 -12.55 4.10 -5.35
C LEU A 209 -11.28 4.29 -4.51
N ILE A 210 -11.40 4.13 -3.19
CA ILE A 210 -10.29 4.14 -2.25
C ILE A 210 -9.84 2.70 -1.97
N VAL A 211 -8.56 2.42 -2.18
CA VAL A 211 -7.97 1.09 -2.05
C VAL A 211 -7.03 1.05 -0.85
N ASP A 212 -7.39 0.30 0.18
CA ASP A 212 -6.58 0.12 1.40
C ASP A 212 -5.71 -1.15 1.33
N ASP A 213 -6.21 -2.18 0.65
CA ASP A 213 -5.64 -3.52 0.69
C ASP A 213 -4.50 -3.73 -0.31
N LYS A 214 -3.43 -4.37 0.19
CA LYS A 214 -2.20 -4.62 -0.57
C LYS A 214 -2.40 -5.54 -1.77
N LYS A 215 -3.34 -6.48 -1.73
CA LYS A 215 -3.63 -7.39 -2.86
C LYS A 215 -4.45 -6.66 -3.91
N VAL A 216 -5.45 -5.88 -3.50
CA VAL A 216 -6.27 -5.10 -4.43
C VAL A 216 -5.41 -4.07 -5.17
N SER A 217 -4.48 -3.43 -4.46
CA SER A 217 -3.55 -2.46 -5.07
C SER A 217 -2.55 -3.06 -6.07
N GLU A 218 -2.39 -4.39 -6.16
CA GLU A 218 -1.50 -5.05 -7.14
C GLU A 218 -2.12 -5.19 -8.54
N PHE A 219 -3.41 -4.88 -8.70
CA PHE A 219 -4.09 -5.08 -9.98
C PHE A 219 -5.14 -4.02 -10.36
N VAL A 220 -5.75 -3.32 -9.39
CA VAL A 220 -6.80 -2.33 -9.66
C VAL A 220 -6.32 -1.18 -10.57
N HIS A 221 -5.03 -0.87 -10.54
CA HIS A 221 -4.42 0.14 -11.43
C HIS A 221 -4.42 -0.27 -12.91
N GLU A 222 -4.67 -1.55 -13.23
CA GLU A 222 -4.80 -2.03 -14.61
C GLU A 222 -6.11 -1.55 -15.27
N ILE A 223 -7.13 -1.17 -14.48
CA ILE A 223 -8.37 -0.56 -14.97
C ILE A 223 -8.04 0.83 -15.55
N SER A 224 -7.95 0.88 -16.88
CA SER A 224 -7.57 2.09 -17.62
C SER A 224 -8.80 2.88 -18.09
N GLN A 225 -9.83 2.18 -18.58
CA GLN A 225 -11.09 2.82 -18.95
C GLN A 225 -11.99 2.85 -17.71
N ARG A 226 -11.96 3.96 -16.97
CA ARG A 226 -12.76 4.14 -15.75
C ARG A 226 -13.41 5.52 -15.71
N ASN A 227 -14.64 5.57 -15.19
CA ASN A 227 -15.35 6.82 -14.92
C ASN A 227 -15.24 7.26 -13.45
N PHE A 228 -14.38 6.59 -12.67
CA PHE A 228 -14.15 6.89 -11.26
C PHE A 228 -12.69 7.29 -11.02
N ALA A 229 -12.48 8.11 -10.00
CA ALA A 229 -11.13 8.36 -9.50
C ALA A 229 -10.66 7.21 -8.61
N LEU A 230 -9.37 6.89 -8.68
CA LEU A 230 -8.73 5.80 -7.97
C LEU A 230 -7.69 6.34 -6.99
N ILE A 231 -7.94 6.11 -5.70
CA ILE A 231 -7.05 6.52 -4.61
C ILE A 231 -6.41 5.28 -3.98
N LEU A 232 -5.09 5.26 -3.86
CA LEU A 232 -4.39 4.28 -3.00
C LEU A 232 -4.18 4.87 -1.61
N PHE A 233 -4.51 4.15 -0.55
CA PHE A 233 -4.20 4.55 0.82
C PHE A 233 -3.17 3.63 1.47
N MET A 234 -2.00 4.18 1.84
CA MET A 234 -0.84 3.39 2.28
C MET A 234 -0.80 3.16 3.80
N HIS A 235 -1.12 1.94 4.23
CA HIS A 235 -1.17 1.57 5.66
C HIS A 235 0.16 1.20 6.33
N GLY A 236 1.24 1.02 5.58
CA GLY A 236 2.51 0.54 6.14
C GLY A 236 3.65 0.69 5.17
N THR A 237 4.88 0.46 5.64
CA THR A 237 6.11 0.66 4.85
C THR A 237 6.06 0.01 3.47
N HIS A 238 6.73 0.65 2.50
CA HIS A 238 6.97 0.13 1.16
C HIS A 238 8.35 -0.50 1.00
N LEU A 239 9.32 -0.11 1.83
CA LEU A 239 10.68 -0.64 1.81
C LEU A 239 10.83 -1.84 2.75
N ARG A 240 11.71 -2.77 2.37
CA ARG A 240 12.13 -3.90 3.21
C ARG A 240 13.00 -3.45 4.38
N HIS A 241 13.83 -2.42 4.15
CA HIS A 241 14.78 -1.88 5.12
C HIS A 241 14.67 -0.35 5.17
N PRO A 242 13.52 0.21 5.61
CA PRO A 242 13.30 1.66 5.58
C PRO A 242 14.29 2.45 6.46
N TRP A 243 14.92 1.79 7.43
CA TRP A 243 15.96 2.38 8.28
C TRP A 243 17.28 2.68 7.54
N ASN A 244 17.51 2.12 6.34
CA ASN A 244 18.73 2.41 5.58
C ASN A 244 18.61 3.67 4.70
N GLY A 245 17.43 4.29 4.63
CA GLY A 245 17.21 5.49 3.82
C GLY A 245 15.88 5.45 3.05
N PRO A 246 15.68 6.38 2.11
CA PRO A 246 14.51 6.43 1.25
C PRO A 246 14.62 5.53 0.01
N HIS A 247 15.79 4.91 -0.20
CA HIS A 247 16.06 4.03 -1.34
C HIS A 247 16.13 2.57 -0.91
N GLY A 248 16.01 1.66 -1.86
CA GLY A 248 16.30 0.24 -1.65
C GLY A 248 15.20 -0.72 -2.08
N GLN A 249 15.21 -1.91 -1.50
CA GLN A 249 14.33 -2.99 -1.91
C GLN A 249 12.89 -2.73 -1.48
N VAL A 250 11.99 -2.74 -2.44
CA VAL A 250 10.54 -2.72 -2.20
C VAL A 250 10.09 -4.08 -1.67
N LEU A 251 9.19 -4.07 -0.68
CA LEU A 251 8.58 -5.28 -0.15
C LEU A 251 7.92 -6.10 -1.28
N PRO A 252 8.11 -7.44 -1.35
CA PRO A 252 7.58 -8.26 -2.45
C PRO A 252 6.08 -8.02 -2.75
N ARG A 253 5.24 -7.93 -1.72
CA ARG A 253 3.78 -7.68 -1.82
C ARG A 253 3.38 -6.24 -2.16
N ARG A 254 4.35 -5.40 -2.53
CA ARG A 254 4.14 -4.00 -2.92
C ARG A 254 4.86 -3.64 -4.20
N VAL A 255 5.64 -4.57 -4.77
CA VAL A 255 6.45 -4.32 -5.96
C VAL A 255 5.56 -3.89 -7.13
N GLU A 256 4.47 -4.58 -7.38
CA GLU A 256 3.59 -4.26 -8.50
C GLU A 256 2.89 -2.91 -8.31
N THR A 257 2.38 -2.64 -7.10
CA THR A 257 1.77 -1.35 -6.75
C THR A 257 2.77 -0.20 -6.91
N MET A 258 3.98 -0.33 -6.36
CA MET A 258 5.00 0.72 -6.44
C MET A 258 5.47 0.96 -7.88
N ARG A 259 5.52 -0.08 -8.71
CA ARG A 259 5.89 0.03 -10.14
C ARG A 259 4.87 0.77 -10.99
N ASN A 260 3.62 0.79 -10.56
CA ASN A 260 2.50 1.43 -11.25
C ASN A 260 1.89 2.55 -10.38
N PHE A 261 2.67 3.12 -9.47
CA PHE A 261 2.18 4.06 -8.47
C PHE A 261 1.62 5.35 -9.07
N ASP A 262 2.15 5.75 -10.22
CA ASP A 262 1.67 6.86 -11.02
C ASP A 262 0.32 6.57 -11.70
N ARG A 263 -0.22 5.34 -11.65
CA ARG A 263 -1.55 5.01 -12.19
C ARG A 263 -2.69 5.18 -11.17
N PHE A 264 -2.39 5.66 -9.97
CA PHE A 264 -3.37 6.12 -9.00
C PHE A 264 -3.52 7.64 -9.13
N ASP A 265 -4.77 8.12 -9.14
CA ASP A 265 -5.07 9.56 -9.22
C ASP A 265 -4.51 10.30 -8.01
N VAL A 266 -4.61 9.66 -6.85
CA VAL A 266 -3.96 10.10 -5.60
C VAL A 266 -3.40 8.88 -4.87
N VAL A 267 -2.26 9.06 -4.24
CA VAL A 267 -1.76 8.15 -3.20
C VAL A 267 -1.69 8.87 -1.87
N GLY A 268 -2.57 8.47 -0.96
CA GLY A 268 -2.57 8.90 0.42
C GLY A 268 -1.49 8.18 1.22
N VAL A 269 -0.62 8.95 1.87
CA VAL A 269 0.43 8.48 2.78
C VAL A 269 0.24 9.12 4.15
N GLN A 270 0.62 8.40 5.20
CA GLN A 270 0.23 8.77 6.56
C GLN A 270 1.29 9.58 7.32
N THR A 271 2.50 9.72 6.77
CA THR A 271 3.63 10.41 7.40
C THR A 271 4.40 11.21 6.35
N GLN A 272 5.01 12.31 6.78
CA GLN A 272 5.82 13.16 5.90
C GLN A 272 7.06 12.40 5.42
N GLN A 273 7.70 11.62 6.31
CA GLN A 273 8.83 10.78 5.93
C GLN A 273 8.49 9.70 4.90
N GLN A 274 7.26 9.16 4.91
CA GLN A 274 6.85 8.21 3.89
C GLN A 274 6.66 8.90 2.54
N ALA A 275 6.08 10.11 2.53
CA ALA A 275 5.94 10.92 1.33
C ALA A 275 7.32 11.20 0.69
N GLU A 276 8.28 11.67 1.48
CA GLU A 276 9.65 11.96 1.05
C GLU A 276 10.34 10.71 0.49
N ALA A 277 10.19 9.57 1.16
CA ALA A 277 10.76 8.31 0.70
C ALA A 277 10.19 7.84 -0.65
N ILE A 278 8.89 8.05 -0.88
CA ILE A 278 8.24 7.72 -2.16
C ILE A 278 8.72 8.67 -3.26
N THR A 279 8.73 9.98 -3.00
CA THR A 279 9.19 10.98 -3.97
C THR A 279 10.67 10.77 -4.36
N ALA A 280 11.50 10.32 -3.41
CA ALA A 280 12.91 9.99 -3.68
C ALA A 280 13.10 8.85 -4.70
N THR A 281 12.09 8.00 -4.93
CA THR A 281 12.11 6.99 -6.00
C THR A 281 11.88 7.57 -7.40
N GLY A 282 11.55 8.86 -7.52
CA GLY A 282 11.23 9.54 -8.77
C GLY A 282 9.75 9.47 -9.16
N ILE A 283 8.89 8.96 -8.27
CA ILE A 283 7.44 9.12 -8.38
C ILE A 283 7.13 10.60 -8.14
N PRO A 284 6.32 11.27 -9.01
CA PRO A 284 5.99 12.69 -8.84
C PRO A 284 5.40 12.99 -7.46
N GLY A 285 5.69 14.15 -6.87
CA GLY A 285 5.07 14.55 -5.60
C GLY A 285 3.59 14.93 -5.76
N ASP A 286 3.19 15.36 -6.96
CA ASP A 286 1.86 15.91 -7.22
C ASP A 286 0.72 14.89 -7.09
N ASN A 287 1.00 13.59 -7.09
CA ASN A 287 0.02 12.54 -6.81
C ASN A 287 0.10 12.02 -5.37
N VAL A 288 1.08 12.42 -4.56
CA VAL A 288 1.21 12.01 -3.16
C VAL A 288 0.51 13.04 -2.28
N ARG A 289 -0.39 12.58 -1.40
CA ARG A 289 -1.11 13.44 -0.44
C ARG A 289 -0.94 12.94 0.97
N PHE A 290 -0.72 13.86 1.90
CA PHE A 290 -0.70 13.54 3.32
C PHE A 290 -2.14 13.30 3.79
N LEU A 291 -2.49 12.03 3.97
CA LEU A 291 -3.78 11.56 4.46
C LEU A 291 -3.48 10.70 5.69
N THR A 292 -3.91 11.12 6.86
CA THR A 292 -3.56 10.41 8.10
C THR A 292 -4.61 9.38 8.47
N GLY A 293 -4.18 8.34 9.19
CA GLY A 293 -5.09 7.52 9.97
C GLY A 293 -5.72 8.34 11.09
N GLU A 294 -6.93 7.96 11.48
CA GLU A 294 -7.74 8.72 12.44
C GLU A 294 -7.78 8.02 13.81
N LEU A 295 -7.85 8.86 14.86
CA LEU A 295 -8.16 8.45 16.21
C LEU A 295 -9.67 8.23 16.42
N PRO A 296 -10.10 7.40 17.38
CA PRO A 296 -11.50 7.36 17.79
C PRO A 296 -11.99 8.72 18.30
N SER A 297 -13.28 9.00 18.13
CA SER A 297 -13.89 10.16 18.80
C SER A 297 -13.79 9.99 20.32
N GLY A 298 -13.32 11.02 21.02
CA GLY A 298 -13.17 10.99 22.48
C GLY A 298 -11.98 10.20 23.00
N SER A 299 -11.02 9.80 22.13
CA SER A 299 -9.78 9.16 22.58
C SER A 299 -8.77 10.15 23.17
N VAL A 300 -8.96 11.45 22.94
CA VAL A 300 -8.18 12.51 23.57
C VAL A 300 -8.98 13.00 24.78
N LEU A 301 -8.40 12.88 25.97
CA LEU A 301 -9.01 13.34 27.20
C LEU A 301 -9.09 14.87 27.24
N SER A 302 -10.06 15.42 27.96
CA SER A 302 -10.17 16.88 28.14
C SER A 302 -9.09 17.43 29.05
N GLU A 303 -8.61 16.63 30.01
CA GLU A 303 -7.55 16.98 30.95
C GLU A 303 -6.61 15.80 31.13
N ALA A 304 -5.32 16.08 31.33
CA ALA A 304 -4.32 15.05 31.56
C ALA A 304 -4.55 14.39 32.94
N PRO A 305 -4.61 13.05 33.03
CA PRO A 305 -4.73 12.37 34.31
C PRO A 305 -3.53 12.68 35.22
N THR A 306 -3.81 13.19 36.41
CA THR A 306 -2.82 13.52 37.45
C THR A 306 -2.67 12.42 38.49
N ASP A 307 -3.75 11.68 38.78
CA ASP A 307 -3.78 10.59 39.77
C ASP A 307 -3.64 9.21 39.09
N ARG A 308 -2.40 8.84 38.75
CA ARG A 308 -2.06 7.48 38.30
C ARG A 308 -0.61 7.14 38.63
N SER A 309 -0.34 5.84 38.81
CA SER A 309 1.02 5.36 39.06
C SER A 309 1.94 5.73 37.90
N THR A 310 3.17 6.18 38.20
CA THR A 310 4.17 6.53 37.20
C THR A 310 4.88 5.31 36.62
N ASN A 311 4.90 4.19 37.35
CA ASN A 311 5.65 2.96 37.05
C ASN A 311 4.93 1.96 36.12
N SER A 312 3.78 2.33 35.56
CA SER A 312 2.97 1.43 34.73
C SER A 312 3.14 1.72 33.23
N GLY A 313 3.72 0.77 32.51
CA GLY A 313 3.88 0.80 31.05
C GLY A 313 2.81 -0.01 30.33
N VAL A 314 2.43 0.42 29.13
CA VAL A 314 1.49 -0.32 28.28
C VAL A 314 1.99 -0.42 26.85
N MET A 315 1.67 -1.53 26.18
CA MET A 315 1.88 -1.72 24.75
C MET A 315 0.61 -2.31 24.15
N ILE A 316 0.21 -1.84 22.97
CA ILE A 316 -0.90 -2.42 22.20
C ILE A 316 -0.36 -2.88 20.86
N ALA A 317 -0.35 -4.19 20.63
CA ALA A 317 0.22 -4.78 19.44
C ALA A 317 -0.32 -6.18 19.14
N ASN A 318 -0.37 -6.55 17.86
CA ASN A 318 -0.42 -7.96 17.48
C ASN A 318 0.91 -8.62 17.87
N LEU A 319 0.87 -9.79 18.48
CA LEU A 319 2.07 -10.52 18.93
C LEU A 319 2.73 -11.23 17.75
N ILE A 320 3.46 -10.46 16.93
CA ILE A 320 4.14 -10.90 15.71
C ILE A 320 5.56 -10.32 15.64
N PRO A 321 6.51 -10.96 14.91
CA PRO A 321 7.92 -10.57 14.94
C PRO A 321 8.20 -9.11 14.56
N LEU A 322 7.31 -8.52 13.75
CA LEU A 322 7.39 -7.12 13.35
C LEU A 322 7.39 -6.17 14.57
N LYS A 323 6.64 -6.52 15.62
CA LYS A 323 6.34 -5.67 16.79
C LYS A 323 7.40 -5.78 17.88
N ARG A 324 8.21 -6.85 17.89
CA ARG A 324 9.32 -7.06 18.83
C ARG A 324 8.91 -6.86 20.28
N VAL A 325 7.86 -7.55 20.69
CA VAL A 325 7.32 -7.49 22.05
C VAL A 325 8.31 -8.06 23.06
N ASP A 326 9.25 -8.89 22.62
CA ASP A 326 10.36 -9.40 23.43
C ASP A 326 11.31 -8.29 23.93
N HIS A 327 11.49 -7.21 23.17
CA HIS A 327 12.36 -6.08 23.55
C HIS A 327 11.91 -5.36 24.84
N PRO A 328 10.66 -4.89 24.98
CA PRO A 328 10.21 -4.24 26.20
C PRO A 328 10.18 -5.19 27.41
N ILE A 329 9.91 -6.48 27.21
CA ILE A 329 9.99 -7.50 28.28
C ILE A 329 11.44 -7.59 28.80
N ARG A 330 12.42 -7.66 27.90
CA ARG A 330 13.85 -7.66 28.26
C ARG A 330 14.29 -6.35 28.94
N ALA A 331 13.72 -5.21 28.56
CA ALA A 331 13.97 -3.94 29.23
C ALA A 331 13.43 -3.94 30.67
N VAL A 332 12.21 -4.45 30.90
CA VAL A 332 11.64 -4.62 32.24
C VAL A 332 12.52 -5.53 33.12
N ALA A 333 13.02 -6.65 32.57
CA ALA A 333 13.95 -7.52 33.30
C ALA A 333 15.22 -6.79 33.73
N LYS A 334 15.80 -5.96 32.85
CA LYS A 334 16.97 -5.13 33.20
C LYS A 334 16.67 -4.12 34.29
N LEU A 335 15.50 -3.48 34.26
CA LEU A 335 15.09 -2.51 35.28
C LEU A 335 14.85 -3.18 36.63
N ARG A 336 14.28 -4.40 36.65
CA ARG A 336 14.21 -5.23 37.86
C ARG A 336 15.60 -5.48 38.44
N ASP A 337 16.57 -5.87 37.61
CA ASP A 337 17.95 -6.13 38.07
C ASP A 337 18.62 -4.87 38.64
N ARG A 338 18.20 -3.67 38.20
CA ARG A 338 18.61 -2.37 38.74
C ARG A 338 17.87 -1.97 40.03
N GLY A 339 16.91 -2.77 40.50
CA GLY A 339 16.07 -2.45 41.65
C GLY A 339 14.98 -1.40 41.37
N ILE A 340 14.67 -1.15 40.10
CA ILE A 340 13.65 -0.18 39.68
C ILE A 340 12.30 -0.89 39.60
N ASP A 341 11.28 -0.31 40.23
CA ASP A 341 9.92 -0.81 40.16
C ASP A 341 9.23 -0.33 38.88
N VAL A 342 8.82 -1.27 38.03
CA VAL A 342 8.15 -1.00 36.75
C VAL A 342 7.33 -2.21 36.35
N THR A 343 6.14 -1.96 35.81
CA THR A 343 5.24 -2.97 35.26
C THR A 343 4.96 -2.72 33.79
N LEU A 344 4.62 -3.78 33.05
CA LEU A 344 4.26 -3.73 31.64
C LEU A 344 3.05 -4.60 31.36
N THR A 345 1.98 -4.00 30.85
CA THR A 345 0.85 -4.72 30.28
C THR A 345 0.91 -4.68 28.75
N VAL A 346 0.94 -5.84 28.09
CA VAL A 346 0.88 -5.93 26.61
C VAL A 346 -0.49 -6.43 26.18
N LEU A 347 -1.25 -5.53 25.56
CA LEU A 347 -2.59 -5.80 25.03
C LEU A 347 -2.50 -6.29 23.59
N GLY A 348 -3.16 -7.41 23.31
CA GLY A 348 -3.24 -8.03 21.99
C GLY A 348 -2.90 -9.51 22.00
N ASP A 349 -3.01 -10.13 20.83
CA ASP A 349 -2.76 -11.56 20.64
C ASP A 349 -1.99 -11.79 19.33
N GLY A 350 -1.45 -12.98 19.13
CA GLY A 350 -0.73 -13.33 17.92
C GLY A 350 0.12 -14.58 18.04
N THR A 351 0.80 -14.89 16.94
CA THR A 351 1.56 -16.14 16.78
C THR A 351 2.75 -16.27 17.73
N GLU A 352 3.27 -15.18 18.27
CA GLU A 352 4.41 -15.19 19.22
C GLU A 352 3.98 -15.33 20.68
N ARG A 353 2.68 -15.47 20.99
CA ARG A 353 2.20 -15.49 22.38
C ARG A 353 2.93 -16.52 23.25
N GLN A 354 3.02 -17.77 22.80
CA GLN A 354 3.71 -18.83 23.56
C GLN A 354 5.19 -18.52 23.79
N ASP A 355 5.88 -18.01 22.77
CA ASP A 355 7.30 -17.65 22.88
C ASP A 355 7.52 -16.51 23.88
N LEU A 356 6.58 -15.55 23.95
CA LEU A 356 6.62 -14.43 24.89
C LEU A 356 6.29 -14.87 26.33
N GLU A 357 5.32 -15.76 26.52
CA GLU A 357 5.01 -16.35 27.84
C GLU A 357 6.21 -17.14 28.39
N GLN A 358 6.90 -17.90 27.53
CA GLN A 358 8.14 -18.58 27.89
C GLN A 358 9.24 -17.58 28.24
N LEU A 359 9.42 -16.51 27.45
CA LEU A 359 10.39 -15.46 27.73
C LEU A 359 10.17 -14.77 29.09
N ILE A 360 8.91 -14.49 29.45
CA ILE A 360 8.55 -13.91 30.75
C ILE A 360 8.96 -14.84 31.90
N THR A 361 8.73 -16.14 31.71
CA THR A 361 9.12 -17.18 32.69
C THR A 361 10.64 -17.28 32.80
N ASP A 362 11.35 -17.36 31.68
CA ASP A 362 12.81 -17.51 31.63
C ASP A 362 13.54 -16.29 32.24
N LEU A 363 12.95 -15.10 32.09
CA LEU A 363 13.49 -13.87 32.65
C LEU A 363 13.04 -13.62 34.10
N ASP A 364 12.15 -14.43 34.67
CA ASP A 364 11.59 -14.26 36.03
C ASP A 364 10.93 -12.89 36.26
N VAL A 365 10.10 -12.45 35.31
CA VAL A 365 9.38 -11.16 35.35
C VAL A 365 7.86 -11.31 35.30
N GLY A 366 7.34 -12.49 35.67
CA GLY A 366 5.91 -12.78 35.66
C GLY A 366 5.09 -11.96 36.66
N ASP A 367 5.73 -11.37 37.66
CA ASP A 367 5.15 -10.42 38.62
C ASP A 367 5.05 -8.98 38.07
N ARG A 368 5.70 -8.71 36.93
CA ARG A 368 5.83 -7.37 36.34
C ARG A 368 5.27 -7.25 34.94
N VAL A 369 5.14 -8.37 34.21
CA VAL A 369 4.71 -8.39 32.81
C VAL A 369 3.43 -9.20 32.66
N GLU A 370 2.39 -8.58 32.10
CA GLU A 370 1.10 -9.22 31.85
C GLU A 370 0.77 -9.27 30.36
N LEU A 371 0.30 -10.43 29.89
CA LEU A 371 -0.23 -10.66 28.54
C LEU A 371 -1.73 -11.03 28.60
N PRO A 372 -2.64 -10.08 28.89
CA PRO A 372 -4.07 -10.36 29.02
C PRO A 372 -4.74 -10.84 27.72
N GLY A 373 -4.06 -10.75 26.58
CA GLY A 373 -4.62 -11.09 25.27
C GLY A 373 -5.41 -9.91 24.68
N TYR A 374 -6.38 -10.24 23.82
CA TYR A 374 -7.29 -9.25 23.25
C TYR A 374 -8.28 -8.71 24.31
N VAL A 375 -8.39 -7.39 24.42
CA VAL A 375 -9.30 -6.72 25.36
C VAL A 375 -10.21 -5.72 24.65
N ASN A 376 -11.45 -5.57 25.14
CA ASN A 376 -12.42 -4.62 24.59
C ASN A 376 -12.31 -3.22 25.23
N ASP A 377 -11.81 -3.13 26.46
CA ASP A 377 -11.73 -1.92 27.29
C ASP A 377 -10.36 -1.23 27.21
N VAL A 378 -9.78 -1.18 25.99
CA VAL A 378 -8.49 -0.51 25.72
C VAL A 378 -8.41 0.91 26.29
N PRO A 379 -9.44 1.79 26.16
CA PRO A 379 -9.37 3.13 26.73
C PRO A 379 -9.12 3.14 28.24
N ALA A 380 -9.74 2.23 29.00
CA ALA A 380 -9.55 2.16 30.46
C ALA A 380 -8.12 1.72 30.82
N ARG A 381 -7.56 0.75 30.09
CA ARG A 381 -6.16 0.30 30.28
C ARG A 381 -5.15 1.40 29.95
N LEU A 382 -5.42 2.18 28.90
CA LEU A 382 -4.57 3.32 28.54
C LEU A 382 -4.63 4.44 29.58
N GLN A 383 -5.81 4.72 30.15
CA GLN A 383 -5.97 5.73 31.19
C GLN A 383 -5.25 5.37 32.49
N SER A 384 -5.11 4.08 32.81
CA SER A 384 -4.36 3.62 33.99
C SER A 384 -2.84 3.58 33.80
N ALA A 385 -2.35 3.52 32.55
CA ALA A 385 -0.92 3.46 32.26
C ALA A 385 -0.27 4.86 32.23
N SER A 386 1.01 4.94 32.54
CA SER A 386 1.79 6.19 32.55
C SER A 386 2.54 6.44 31.25
N PHE A 387 3.13 5.38 30.69
CA PHE A 387 3.92 5.45 29.46
C PHE A 387 3.53 4.33 28.49
N PHE A 388 3.73 4.59 27.20
CA PHE A 388 3.47 3.65 26.11
C PHE A 388 4.77 3.22 25.44
N MET A 389 4.89 1.94 25.11
CA MET A 389 6.06 1.42 24.40
C MET A 389 5.75 0.99 22.97
N LEU A 390 6.66 1.35 22.06
CA LEU A 390 6.65 0.92 20.65
C LEU A 390 8.05 0.48 20.21
N THR A 391 8.26 -0.83 20.13
CA THR A 391 9.54 -1.44 19.75
C THR A 391 9.53 -2.07 18.36
N SER A 392 8.52 -1.77 17.56
CA SER A 392 8.35 -2.26 16.19
C SER A 392 9.62 -2.07 15.33
N THR A 393 9.76 -2.89 14.30
CA THR A 393 10.81 -2.71 13.26
C THR A 393 10.48 -1.61 12.26
N SER A 394 9.19 -1.42 11.97
CA SER A 394 8.65 -0.41 11.06
C SER A 394 7.15 -0.24 11.28
N GLU A 395 6.63 0.93 10.92
CA GLU A 395 5.20 1.28 10.99
C GLU A 395 4.78 2.07 9.74
N GLY A 396 3.47 2.22 9.53
CA GLY A 396 2.91 3.24 8.63
C GLY A 396 2.67 4.53 9.40
N LEU A 397 1.65 4.49 10.26
CA LEU A 397 1.37 5.45 11.32
C LEU A 397 0.94 4.63 12.54
N PRO A 398 1.60 4.77 13.71
CA PRO A 398 1.32 3.92 14.87
C PRO A 398 0.03 4.37 15.57
N LEU A 399 -1.12 3.85 15.13
CA LEU A 399 -2.43 4.19 15.71
C LEU A 399 -2.50 3.97 17.22
N SER A 400 -1.95 2.85 17.72
CA SER A 400 -1.94 2.54 19.15
C SER A 400 -1.15 3.55 19.97
N MET A 401 -0.07 4.10 19.40
CA MET A 401 0.72 5.15 20.04
C MET A 401 -0.08 6.46 20.10
N MET A 402 -0.77 6.83 19.01
CA MET A 402 -1.62 8.02 19.03
C MET A 402 -2.76 7.87 20.04
N GLU A 403 -3.38 6.68 20.12
CA GLU A 403 -4.44 6.39 21.08
C GLU A 403 -3.93 6.50 22.52
N SER A 404 -2.73 5.98 22.79
CA SER A 404 -2.12 6.10 24.11
C SER A 404 -1.77 7.54 24.47
N MET A 405 -1.25 8.32 23.50
CA MET A 405 -0.95 9.75 23.71
C MET A 405 -2.23 10.54 24.02
N GLY A 406 -3.35 10.23 23.36
CA GLY A 406 -4.66 10.83 23.65
C GLY A 406 -5.18 10.52 25.06
N ALA A 407 -4.89 9.32 25.58
CA ALA A 407 -5.11 8.93 26.97
C ALA A 407 -4.06 9.48 27.94
N GLY A 408 -3.15 10.33 27.46
CA GLY A 408 -2.08 10.94 28.23
C GLY A 408 -0.93 9.99 28.58
N CYS A 409 -0.75 8.85 27.92
CA CYS A 409 0.48 8.08 28.08
C CYS A 409 1.65 8.80 27.41
N VAL A 410 2.81 8.83 28.07
CA VAL A 410 4.04 9.34 27.47
C VAL A 410 4.67 8.25 26.58
N PRO A 411 4.88 8.48 25.28
CA PRO A 411 5.48 7.49 24.40
C PRO A 411 7.00 7.37 24.63
N ILE A 412 7.48 6.14 24.82
CA ILE A 412 8.89 5.75 24.83
C ILE A 412 9.08 4.73 23.70
N VAL A 413 9.68 5.16 22.58
CA VAL A 413 9.58 4.43 21.30
C VAL A 413 10.93 4.29 20.61
N TYR A 414 11.07 3.28 19.75
CA TYR A 414 12.24 3.19 18.87
C TYR A 414 12.20 4.23 17.74
N ASP A 415 13.39 4.67 17.34
CA ASP A 415 13.63 5.47 16.14
C ASP A 415 13.47 4.61 14.89
N ILE A 416 12.22 4.36 14.52
CA ILE A 416 11.84 3.57 13.35
C ILE A 416 11.10 4.40 12.33
N LYS A 417 11.10 3.89 11.10
CA LYS A 417 10.28 4.44 10.03
C LYS A 417 8.99 3.65 9.87
N TYR A 418 7.82 4.27 9.80
CA TYR A 418 7.52 5.71 9.89
C TYR A 418 6.64 6.00 11.12
N GLY A 419 6.51 7.27 11.52
CA GLY A 419 5.53 7.66 12.54
C GLY A 419 6.13 8.23 13.83
N PRO A 420 7.06 7.55 14.54
CA PRO A 420 7.61 8.07 15.79
C PRO A 420 8.13 9.50 15.69
N ARG A 421 8.93 9.80 14.66
CA ARG A 421 9.48 11.15 14.42
C ARG A 421 8.46 12.16 13.85
N ASP A 422 7.30 11.71 13.40
CA ASP A 422 6.19 12.58 13.00
C ASP A 422 5.30 12.95 14.21
N LEU A 423 5.41 12.22 15.32
CA LEU A 423 4.53 12.32 16.50
C LEU A 423 5.26 12.73 17.78
N VAL A 424 6.56 12.45 17.90
CA VAL A 424 7.36 12.71 19.11
C VAL A 424 8.38 13.81 18.87
N ASP A 425 8.33 14.81 19.73
CA ASP A 425 9.34 15.82 19.97
C ASP A 425 10.09 15.42 21.28
N PRO A 426 11.28 14.80 21.18
CA PRO A 426 11.97 14.21 22.32
C PRO A 426 12.19 15.19 23.48
N GLY A 427 11.87 14.78 24.70
CA GLY A 427 11.97 15.60 25.91
C GLY A 427 10.81 16.58 26.11
N LYS A 428 9.96 16.78 25.09
CA LYS A 428 8.75 17.62 25.20
C LYS A 428 7.48 16.82 25.36
N ASN A 429 7.26 15.81 24.53
CA ASN A 429 6.02 15.02 24.54
C ASN A 429 6.28 13.50 24.56
N GLY A 430 7.53 13.07 24.78
CA GLY A 430 7.94 11.68 24.83
C GLY A 430 9.42 11.49 24.53
N PHE A 431 9.79 10.25 24.22
CA PHE A 431 11.18 9.84 24.03
C PHE A 431 11.36 8.94 22.82
N ILE A 432 12.47 9.12 22.10
CA ILE A 432 12.90 8.29 20.97
C ILE A 432 14.25 7.66 21.30
N THR A 433 14.31 6.34 21.23
CA THR A 433 15.50 5.54 21.53
C THR A 433 16.06 4.88 20.26
N PRO A 434 17.38 4.61 20.18
CA PRO A 434 17.95 3.92 19.04
C PRO A 434 17.24 2.57 18.77
N ARG A 435 16.92 2.31 17.50
CA ARG A 435 16.29 1.05 17.10
C ARG A 435 17.16 -0.14 17.51
N ASN A 436 16.53 -1.19 18.04
CA ASN A 436 17.18 -2.45 18.39
C ASN A 436 18.14 -2.34 19.60
N ASP A 437 18.08 -1.26 20.37
CA ASP A 437 18.85 -1.10 21.58
C ASP A 437 17.97 -1.28 22.81
N ILE A 438 18.11 -2.41 23.49
CA ILE A 438 17.32 -2.74 24.69
C ILE A 438 17.89 -2.00 25.91
N ASN A 439 19.20 -1.70 25.94
CA ASN A 439 19.78 -0.96 27.06
C ASN A 439 19.32 0.49 27.01
N ALA A 440 19.42 1.13 25.84
CA ALA A 440 18.92 2.50 25.68
C ALA A 440 17.41 2.60 25.95
N LEU A 441 16.62 1.57 25.62
CA LEU A 441 15.21 1.51 25.99
C LEU A 441 15.01 1.48 27.52
N ALA A 442 15.77 0.65 28.23
CA ALA A 442 15.71 0.58 29.70
C ALA A 442 16.16 1.91 30.34
N ASP A 443 17.26 2.48 29.86
CA ASP A 443 17.79 3.76 30.35
C ASP A 443 16.76 4.89 30.19
N GLN A 444 16.02 4.90 29.07
CA GLN A 444 14.99 5.90 28.83
C GLN A 444 13.76 5.74 29.73
N ILE A 445 13.38 4.51 30.05
CA ILE A 445 12.31 4.23 31.02
C ILE A 445 12.75 4.70 32.41
N GLU A 446 13.98 4.39 32.82
CA GLU A 446 14.54 4.86 34.09
C GLU A 446 14.58 6.39 34.17
N GLU A 447 14.99 7.08 33.10
CA GLU A 447 14.96 8.55 33.02
C GLU A 447 13.54 9.09 33.17
N PHE A 448 12.55 8.50 32.49
CA PHE A 448 11.15 8.89 32.65
C PHE A 448 10.64 8.71 34.08
N LEU A 449 10.98 7.60 34.73
CA LEU A 449 10.59 7.32 36.11
C LEU A 449 11.25 8.25 37.14
N ALA A 450 12.38 8.87 36.78
CA ALA A 450 13.09 9.82 37.62
C ALA A 450 12.56 11.27 37.50
N LEU A 451 11.68 11.55 36.54
CA LEU A 451 11.07 12.87 36.38
C LEU A 451 10.12 13.21 37.54
N ASP A 452 10.00 14.50 37.84
CA ASP A 452 9.01 14.96 38.79
C ASP A 452 7.59 14.91 38.19
N THR A 453 6.58 14.97 39.05
CA THR A 453 5.17 14.88 38.62
C THR A 453 4.75 16.05 37.73
N GLY A 454 5.41 17.21 37.83
CA GLY A 454 5.10 18.41 37.05
C GLY A 454 5.59 18.31 35.61
N ASP A 455 6.81 17.81 35.43
CA ASP A 455 7.41 17.50 34.13
C ASP A 455 6.62 16.41 33.42
N ILE A 456 6.25 15.35 34.13
CA ILE A 456 5.39 14.29 33.60
C ILE A 456 4.04 14.87 33.16
N ALA A 457 3.38 15.69 33.99
CA ALA A 457 2.09 16.30 33.63
C ALA A 457 2.19 17.20 32.38
N SER A 458 3.29 17.97 32.27
CA SER A 458 3.56 18.83 31.11
C SER A 458 3.76 18.01 29.84
N MET A 459 4.54 16.92 29.93
CA MET A 459 4.80 16.01 28.81
C MET A 459 3.54 15.29 28.34
N ARG A 460 2.68 14.85 29.27
CA ARG A 460 1.38 14.24 28.98
C ARG A 460 0.46 15.19 28.22
N THR A 461 0.35 16.43 28.69
CA THR A 461 -0.45 17.47 28.04
C THR A 461 0.05 17.72 26.62
N ALA A 462 1.37 17.85 26.45
CA ALA A 462 1.97 18.02 25.12
C ALA A 462 1.70 16.82 24.18
N ALA A 463 1.72 15.59 24.70
CA ALA A 463 1.40 14.39 23.93
C ALA A 463 -0.07 14.37 23.47
N MET A 464 -1.00 14.72 24.37
CA MET A 464 -2.43 14.82 24.06
C MET A 464 -2.70 15.88 22.99
N THR A 465 -2.17 17.10 23.17
CA THR A 465 -2.32 18.19 22.20
C THR A 465 -1.75 17.82 20.83
N THR A 466 -0.63 17.09 20.78
CA THR A 466 -0.01 16.66 19.52
C THR A 466 -0.97 15.80 18.68
N VAL A 467 -1.78 14.96 19.32
CA VAL A 467 -2.65 14.01 18.63
C VAL A 467 -4.05 14.51 18.33
N GLU A 468 -4.45 15.70 18.84
CA GLU A 468 -5.74 16.34 18.52
C GLU A 468 -5.94 16.53 17.01
N GLN A 469 -4.87 16.84 16.28
CA GLN A 469 -4.90 16.99 14.82
C GLN A 469 -5.21 15.69 14.06
N TYR A 470 -5.24 14.54 14.75
CA TYR A 470 -5.61 13.23 14.21
C TYR A 470 -7.03 12.80 14.60
N LEU A 471 -7.80 13.68 15.26
CA LEU A 471 -9.21 13.45 15.51
C LEU A 471 -10.01 13.37 14.20
N PRO A 472 -11.15 12.65 14.19
CA PRO A 472 -11.92 12.38 12.98
C PRO A 472 -12.27 13.59 12.12
N GLU A 473 -12.65 14.73 12.72
CA GLU A 473 -12.99 15.95 11.96
C GLU A 473 -11.78 16.46 11.15
N ALA A 474 -10.61 16.56 11.78
CA ALA A 474 -9.39 17.00 11.11
C ALA A 474 -8.96 16.00 10.00
N GLY A 475 -9.17 14.69 10.24
CA GLY A 475 -9.01 13.64 9.24
C GLY A 475 -9.92 13.85 8.04
N TYR A 476 -11.21 14.06 8.29
CA TYR A 476 -12.21 14.32 7.25
C TYR A 476 -11.88 15.56 6.43
N GLN A 477 -11.47 16.68 7.04
CA GLN A 477 -11.14 17.89 6.29
C GLN A 477 -9.98 17.66 5.31
N ARG A 478 -8.94 16.90 5.68
CA ARG A 478 -7.86 16.52 4.76
C ARG A 478 -8.39 15.70 3.57
N TRP A 479 -9.26 14.74 3.84
CA TRP A 479 -9.90 13.94 2.79
C TRP A 479 -10.80 14.77 1.89
N LYS A 480 -11.61 15.66 2.48
CA LYS A 480 -12.52 16.55 1.77
C LYS A 480 -11.76 17.40 0.74
N THR A 481 -10.66 18.04 1.14
CA THR A 481 -9.81 18.81 0.22
C THR A 481 -9.35 17.96 -0.96
N VAL A 482 -8.85 16.74 -0.71
CA VAL A 482 -8.41 15.83 -1.78
C VAL A 482 -9.55 15.42 -2.70
N LEU A 483 -10.73 15.13 -2.16
CA LEU A 483 -11.91 14.72 -2.94
C LEU A 483 -12.45 15.86 -3.82
N GLU A 484 -12.41 17.11 -3.35
CA GLU A 484 -12.85 18.30 -4.10
C GLU A 484 -11.86 18.69 -5.22
N GLU A 485 -10.56 18.51 -4.98
CA GLU A 485 -9.49 18.78 -5.95
C GLU A 485 -9.31 17.65 -6.98
N LEU A 486 -9.93 16.49 -6.74
CA LEU A 486 -9.70 15.29 -7.54
C LEU A 486 -10.07 15.50 -9.01
N ARG A 487 -9.18 15.09 -9.90
CA ARG A 487 -9.39 15.06 -11.35
C ARG A 487 -9.06 13.64 -11.83
N PRO A 488 -10.07 12.82 -12.16
CA PRO A 488 -9.81 11.47 -12.67
C PRO A 488 -8.91 11.53 -13.91
N MET A 489 -7.78 10.82 -13.89
CA MET A 489 -6.91 10.70 -15.04
C MET A 489 -7.63 9.96 -16.17
N GLN A 490 -7.53 10.51 -17.37
CA GLN A 490 -7.91 9.79 -18.59
C GLN A 490 -6.66 9.20 -19.22
N TYR A 491 -6.61 7.88 -19.30
CA TYR A 491 -5.55 7.20 -20.03
C TYR A 491 -5.92 7.16 -21.52
N LEU A 492 -4.97 7.56 -22.37
CA LEU A 492 -5.09 7.29 -23.80
C LEU A 492 -5.07 5.77 -23.99
N ASP A 493 -6.05 5.26 -24.71
CA ASP A 493 -6.11 3.84 -25.05
C ASP A 493 -4.98 3.50 -26.02
N ASP A 494 -3.89 2.94 -25.50
CA ASP A 494 -2.77 2.51 -26.34
C ASP A 494 -2.92 1.06 -26.82
N GLY A 495 -4.02 0.39 -26.45
CA GLY A 495 -4.22 -1.04 -26.66
C GLY A 495 -3.17 -1.88 -25.92
N GLN A 496 -3.47 -3.17 -25.71
CA GLN A 496 -2.46 -4.12 -25.23
C GLN A 496 -1.34 -4.27 -26.27
N GLN A 497 -0.33 -3.39 -26.22
CA GLN A 497 0.81 -3.48 -27.11
C GLN A 497 1.79 -4.50 -26.59
N ASN A 498 2.11 -5.48 -27.44
CA ASN A 498 3.19 -6.41 -27.25
C ASN A 498 4.51 -5.64 -27.04
N PRO A 499 5.13 -5.67 -25.84
CA PRO A 499 6.19 -4.74 -25.47
C PRO A 499 7.56 -5.01 -26.09
N SER A 500 7.61 -5.77 -27.19
CA SER A 500 8.81 -6.51 -27.57
C SER A 500 9.91 -5.69 -28.24
N ARG A 501 9.61 -4.52 -28.84
CA ARG A 501 10.63 -3.77 -29.58
C ARG A 501 11.33 -2.73 -28.69
N ALA A 502 12.63 -2.91 -28.50
CA ALA A 502 13.51 -1.91 -27.90
C ALA A 502 13.49 -0.60 -28.70
N ILE A 503 13.68 0.53 -28.00
CA ILE A 503 13.85 1.84 -28.59
C ILE A 503 15.29 1.97 -29.05
N GLU A 504 15.49 2.24 -30.34
CA GLU A 504 16.83 2.40 -30.91
C GLU A 504 17.33 3.83 -30.72
N ALA A 505 18.35 3.99 -29.91
CA ALA A 505 19.05 5.26 -29.76
C ALA A 505 19.91 5.52 -31.01
N VAL A 506 19.85 6.74 -31.54
CA VAL A 506 20.71 7.21 -32.64
C VAL A 506 22.11 7.45 -32.11
N THR A 507 22.20 8.15 -30.99
CA THR A 507 23.40 8.31 -30.18
C THR A 507 23.02 8.12 -28.72
N LEU A 508 23.97 7.63 -27.93
CA LEU A 508 23.83 7.43 -26.50
C LEU A 508 25.13 7.87 -25.84
N ARG A 509 25.04 8.76 -24.84
CA ARG A 509 26.18 9.23 -24.06
C ARG A 509 25.84 9.24 -22.59
N VAL A 510 26.82 8.94 -21.75
CA VAL A 510 26.74 8.97 -20.31
C VAL A 510 27.95 9.72 -19.77
N ALA A 511 27.70 10.94 -19.30
CA ALA A 511 28.73 11.78 -18.69
C ALA A 511 28.66 11.70 -17.17
N PRO A 512 29.79 11.68 -16.44
CA PRO A 512 29.78 11.84 -14.99
C PRO A 512 29.27 13.22 -14.60
N THR A 513 28.52 13.28 -13.50
CA THR A 513 28.12 14.54 -12.83
C THR A 513 28.58 14.51 -11.37
N GLU A 514 28.48 15.63 -10.67
CA GLU A 514 28.81 15.70 -9.24
C GLU A 514 27.98 14.70 -8.41
N ALA A 515 26.68 14.57 -8.70
CA ALA A 515 25.77 13.69 -7.98
C ALA A 515 25.71 12.25 -8.56
N GLY A 516 26.18 12.03 -9.79
CA GLY A 516 26.16 10.70 -10.41
C GLY A 516 26.47 10.72 -11.90
N ALA A 517 25.45 10.58 -12.73
CA ALA A 517 25.60 10.52 -14.19
C ALA A 517 24.51 11.31 -14.92
N ARG A 518 24.83 11.83 -16.10
CA ARG A 518 23.88 12.39 -17.07
C ARG A 518 23.80 11.47 -18.27
N VAL A 519 22.62 10.90 -18.51
CA VAL A 519 22.35 9.97 -19.61
C VAL A 519 21.63 10.71 -20.73
N GLU A 520 22.29 10.86 -21.88
CA GLU A 520 21.77 11.52 -23.07
C GLU A 520 21.39 10.48 -24.12
N VAL A 521 20.12 10.45 -24.51
CA VAL A 521 19.54 9.53 -25.48
C VAL A 521 19.01 10.34 -26.66
N GLU A 522 19.61 10.20 -27.84
CA GLU A 522 19.10 10.81 -29.07
C GLU A 522 18.15 9.86 -29.79
N LEU A 523 16.90 10.29 -30.02
CA LEU A 523 15.85 9.49 -30.66
C LEU A 523 15.43 10.12 -32.00
N ARG A 524 14.98 9.28 -32.94
CA ARG A 524 14.36 9.75 -34.18
C ARG A 524 12.88 10.04 -33.94
N HIS A 525 12.43 11.25 -34.29
CA HIS A 525 11.01 11.60 -34.43
C HIS A 525 10.17 11.32 -33.16
N VAL A 526 10.46 12.04 -32.08
CA VAL A 526 9.62 12.07 -30.87
C VAL A 526 8.93 13.43 -30.78
N HIS A 527 7.61 13.44 -30.64
CA HIS A 527 6.84 14.67 -30.44
C HIS A 527 7.25 15.36 -29.13
N SER A 528 7.34 16.69 -29.12
CA SER A 528 7.87 17.46 -27.98
C SER A 528 7.17 17.14 -26.66
N SER A 529 5.83 17.12 -26.64
CA SER A 529 5.08 16.80 -25.41
C SER A 529 5.34 15.39 -24.88
N THR A 530 5.63 14.41 -25.77
CA THR A 530 6.02 13.07 -25.34
C THR A 530 7.45 13.05 -24.81
N ALA A 531 8.35 13.75 -25.50
CA ALA A 531 9.76 13.84 -25.11
C ALA A 531 9.92 14.42 -23.70
N GLU A 532 9.21 15.51 -23.40
CA GLU A 532 9.24 16.19 -22.10
C GLU A 532 8.67 15.32 -20.96
N ALA A 533 7.73 14.43 -21.27
CA ALA A 533 7.10 13.55 -20.28
C ALA A 533 7.87 12.25 -20.03
N LEU A 534 8.75 11.81 -20.95
CA LEU A 534 9.41 10.50 -20.85
C LEU A 534 10.21 10.35 -19.54
N GLN A 535 10.20 9.14 -19.01
CA GLN A 535 10.91 8.76 -17.80
C GLN A 535 11.99 7.72 -18.12
N LEU A 536 13.20 7.92 -17.58
CA LEU A 536 14.22 6.89 -17.56
C LEU A 536 13.98 5.98 -16.36
N VAL A 537 13.80 4.69 -16.61
CA VAL A 537 13.53 3.69 -15.58
C VAL A 537 14.77 2.82 -15.37
N LEU A 538 15.24 2.75 -14.13
CA LEU A 538 16.28 1.81 -13.73
C LEU A 538 15.64 0.70 -12.89
N SER A 539 15.74 -0.55 -13.34
CA SER A 539 15.16 -1.72 -12.65
C SER A 539 16.25 -2.74 -12.34
N GLY A 540 16.40 -3.09 -11.06
CA GLY A 540 17.31 -4.13 -10.61
C GLY A 540 16.96 -5.49 -11.20
N ARG A 541 17.98 -6.34 -11.43
CA ARG A 541 17.81 -7.68 -12.00
C ARG A 541 17.50 -8.74 -10.95
N ARG A 542 18.13 -8.64 -9.77
CA ARG A 542 17.97 -9.61 -8.66
C ARG A 542 17.07 -9.05 -7.56
N LEU A 543 17.36 -7.84 -7.11
CA LEU A 543 16.61 -7.19 -6.06
C LEU A 543 15.36 -6.50 -6.63
N ASN A 544 14.33 -6.38 -5.80
CA ASN A 544 13.11 -5.63 -6.12
C ASN A 544 13.36 -4.11 -5.93
N THR A 545 14.38 -3.60 -6.59
CA THR A 545 14.84 -2.21 -6.49
C THR A 545 14.61 -1.55 -7.84
N PHE A 546 14.06 -0.34 -7.82
CA PHE A 546 13.90 0.47 -9.02
C PHE A 546 13.75 1.93 -8.64
N PHE A 547 13.99 2.80 -9.61
CA PHE A 547 13.69 4.22 -9.50
C PHE A 547 13.52 4.83 -10.89
N LEU A 548 12.87 5.99 -10.90
CA LEU A 548 12.60 6.80 -12.06
C LEU A 548 13.51 8.04 -12.05
N CYS A 549 13.97 8.44 -13.22
CA CYS A 549 14.45 9.79 -13.48
C CYS A 549 13.45 10.46 -14.43
N THR A 550 12.80 11.50 -13.93
CA THR A 550 11.75 12.26 -14.62
C THR A 550 12.30 13.61 -15.10
N ASN A 551 11.47 14.39 -15.80
CA ASN A 551 11.78 15.76 -16.23
C ASN A 551 13.09 15.86 -17.04
N PRO A 552 13.24 15.11 -18.16
CA PRO A 552 14.42 15.22 -18.99
C PRO A 552 14.58 16.64 -19.54
N THR A 553 15.83 17.08 -19.70
CA THR A 553 16.10 18.21 -20.59
C THR A 553 15.89 17.74 -22.03
N VAL A 554 15.12 18.48 -22.83
CA VAL A 554 14.80 18.14 -24.21
C VAL A 554 15.42 19.15 -25.17
N GLU A 555 16.23 18.67 -26.11
CA GLU A 555 16.78 19.48 -27.21
C GLU A 555 16.27 18.94 -28.55
N HIS A 556 15.71 19.82 -29.39
CA HIS A 556 15.26 19.46 -30.74
C HIS A 556 16.28 19.89 -31.79
N ARG A 557 16.75 18.94 -32.59
CA ARG A 557 17.68 19.21 -33.69
C ARG A 557 16.91 19.27 -35.01
N THR A 558 16.91 20.46 -35.62
CA THR A 558 16.19 20.77 -36.86
C THR A 558 16.66 19.89 -38.03
N PHE A 559 17.96 19.58 -38.09
CA PHE A 559 18.51 18.70 -39.11
C PHE A 559 18.31 17.23 -38.74
N GLY A 560 17.49 16.51 -39.52
CA GLY A 560 17.23 15.07 -39.33
C GLY A 560 16.11 14.71 -38.36
N ARG A 561 15.34 15.70 -37.85
CA ARG A 561 14.20 15.50 -36.92
C ARG A 561 14.56 14.60 -35.73
N ARG A 562 15.60 15.02 -35.00
CA ARG A 562 16.12 14.30 -33.84
C ARG A 562 15.75 15.03 -32.56
N THR A 563 15.55 14.26 -31.50
CA THR A 563 15.26 14.76 -30.16
C THR A 563 16.26 14.15 -29.20
N VAL A 564 17.00 14.98 -28.48
CA VAL A 564 17.92 14.55 -27.42
C VAL A 564 17.22 14.68 -26.09
N LEU A 565 17.18 13.58 -25.33
CA LEU A 565 16.65 13.51 -23.97
C LEU A 565 17.83 13.35 -23.02
N ALA A 566 17.98 14.26 -22.07
CA ALA A 566 19.02 14.17 -21.05
C ALA A 566 18.41 13.96 -19.66
N PHE A 567 18.81 12.87 -19.00
CA PHE A 567 18.34 12.47 -17.67
C PHE A 567 19.48 12.51 -16.66
N ASP A 568 19.27 13.16 -15.52
CA ASP A 568 20.21 13.11 -14.40
C ASP A 568 19.89 11.92 -13.49
N VAL A 569 20.93 11.13 -13.21
CA VAL A 569 20.87 9.90 -12.41
C VAL A 569 21.74 10.10 -11.18
N ASP A 570 21.10 10.23 -10.03
CA ASP A 570 21.75 10.41 -8.73
C ASP A 570 22.27 9.07 -8.18
N ASN A 571 23.55 9.03 -7.81
CA ASN A 571 24.18 7.82 -7.27
C ASN A 571 23.62 7.39 -5.92
N ARG A 572 23.01 8.28 -5.14
CA ARG A 572 22.36 7.95 -3.86
C ARG A 572 21.21 6.96 -4.05
N LYS A 573 20.52 6.99 -5.19
CA LYS A 573 19.43 6.04 -5.52
C LYS A 573 19.90 4.58 -5.58
N PHE A 574 21.22 4.37 -5.68
CA PHE A 574 21.86 3.06 -5.69
C PHE A 574 22.36 2.57 -4.33
N SER A 575 22.32 3.38 -3.25
CA SER A 575 23.03 3.10 -1.99
C SER A 575 22.69 1.74 -1.39
N GLU A 576 21.40 1.38 -1.41
CA GLU A 576 20.87 0.12 -0.88
C GLU A 576 20.84 -1.03 -1.91
N SER A 577 21.63 -0.88 -2.96
CA SER A 577 21.76 -1.82 -4.08
C SER A 577 23.12 -1.67 -4.74
N SER A 578 24.17 -1.42 -3.95
CA SER A 578 25.54 -1.14 -4.41
C SER A 578 26.04 -2.19 -5.40
N ASP A 579 25.71 -3.46 -5.16
CA ASP A 579 26.18 -4.61 -5.97
C ASP A 579 25.20 -5.04 -7.06
N GLU A 580 24.03 -4.40 -7.15
CA GLU A 580 22.99 -4.75 -8.12
C GLU A 580 23.32 -4.22 -9.52
N THR A 581 22.91 -4.97 -10.54
CA THR A 581 22.91 -4.51 -11.93
C THR A 581 21.50 -4.04 -12.30
N PHE A 582 21.40 -2.86 -12.89
CA PHE A 582 20.13 -2.30 -13.32
C PHE A 582 20.01 -2.36 -14.85
N ASP A 583 18.83 -2.74 -15.28
CA ASP A 583 18.40 -2.60 -16.66
C ASP A 583 17.73 -1.25 -16.87
N VAL A 584 18.04 -0.62 -18.01
CA VAL A 584 17.60 0.75 -18.30
C VAL A 584 16.51 0.72 -19.37
N TYR A 585 15.43 1.46 -19.12
CA TYR A 585 14.26 1.55 -19.98
C TYR A 585 13.79 2.99 -20.13
N LEU A 586 12.97 3.24 -21.15
CA LEU A 586 12.10 4.41 -21.21
C LEU A 586 10.65 3.99 -21.01
N ARG A 587 9.88 4.85 -20.35
CA ARG A 587 8.44 4.69 -20.08
C ARG A 587 7.77 6.06 -20.15
N ARG A 588 6.54 6.14 -20.67
CA ARG A 588 5.72 7.36 -20.48
C ARG A 588 5.05 7.30 -19.11
N PRO A 589 4.84 8.44 -18.43
CA PRO A 589 4.07 8.48 -17.20
C PRO A 589 2.73 7.78 -17.40
N HIS A 590 2.31 7.05 -16.38
CA HIS A 590 1.06 6.31 -16.35
C HIS A 590 0.97 5.08 -17.27
N ASP A 591 1.89 4.82 -18.20
CA ASP A 591 1.91 3.53 -18.93
C ASP A 591 2.03 2.37 -17.94
N LEU A 592 1.45 1.20 -18.19
CA LEU A 592 1.72 0.04 -17.32
C LEU A 592 3.22 -0.23 -17.22
N TRP A 593 3.70 -0.69 -16.07
CA TRP A 593 5.11 -1.02 -15.87
C TRP A 593 5.62 -2.05 -16.89
N ALA A 594 4.76 -2.97 -17.32
CA ALA A 594 5.06 -3.95 -18.36
C ALA A 594 5.32 -3.30 -19.75
N SER A 595 4.86 -2.07 -19.96
CA SER A 595 4.99 -1.33 -21.22
C SER A 595 6.30 -0.55 -21.36
N LYS A 596 7.14 -0.46 -20.33
CA LYS A 596 8.48 0.15 -20.46
C LYS A 596 9.31 -0.57 -21.54
N ARG A 597 10.12 0.17 -22.28
CA ARG A 597 10.90 -0.36 -23.42
C ARG A 597 12.40 -0.24 -23.14
N ARG A 598 13.17 -1.29 -23.44
CA ARG A 598 14.64 -1.24 -23.36
C ARG A 598 15.18 -0.18 -24.32
N ILE A 599 16.30 0.43 -23.94
CA ILE A 599 17.09 1.29 -24.83
C ILE A 599 18.16 0.42 -25.50
N ARG A 600 18.12 0.30 -26.82
CA ARG A 600 19.16 -0.34 -27.61
C ARG A 600 20.31 0.63 -27.81
N THR A 601 21.53 0.22 -27.49
CA THR A 601 22.73 1.03 -27.69
C THR A 601 23.12 1.04 -29.17
N PRO A 602 23.67 2.15 -29.69
CA PRO A 602 24.41 2.16 -30.95
C PRO A 602 25.55 1.12 -30.95
N ASP A 603 25.97 0.64 -32.12
CA ASP A 603 27.04 -0.34 -32.26
C ASP A 603 28.41 0.21 -31.81
N ASP A 604 28.59 1.53 -31.85
CA ASP A 604 29.79 2.25 -31.42
C ASP A 604 29.76 2.69 -29.95
N PHE A 605 28.71 2.34 -29.19
CA PHE A 605 28.63 2.68 -27.77
C PHE A 605 29.66 1.86 -26.95
N LEU A 606 30.62 2.58 -26.36
CA LEU A 606 31.61 2.01 -25.46
C LEU A 606 31.14 2.11 -24.00
N PRO A 607 31.59 1.22 -23.10
CA PRO A 607 31.28 1.34 -21.68
C PRO A 607 31.80 2.66 -21.08
N GLU A 608 30.94 3.34 -20.33
CA GLU A 608 31.23 4.64 -19.73
C GLU A 608 31.11 4.57 -18.19
N GLY A 609 32.16 5.01 -17.50
CA GLY A 609 32.21 5.04 -16.04
C GLY A 609 31.70 6.37 -15.49
N ALA A 610 30.75 6.32 -14.55
CA ALA A 610 30.24 7.49 -13.83
C ALA A 610 30.18 7.19 -12.32
N GLY A 611 31.12 7.76 -11.57
CA GLY A 611 31.30 7.45 -10.15
C GLY A 611 31.60 5.97 -9.90
N THR A 612 30.81 5.33 -9.02
CA THR A 612 30.92 3.91 -8.65
C THR A 612 30.21 2.97 -9.64
N ARG A 613 29.73 3.50 -10.77
CA ARG A 613 28.90 2.77 -11.73
C ARG A 613 29.53 2.76 -13.12
N GLU A 614 29.29 1.67 -13.85
CA GLU A 614 29.68 1.51 -15.24
C GLU A 614 28.43 1.23 -16.09
N TRP A 615 28.21 2.07 -17.10
CA TRP A 615 27.14 1.97 -18.07
C TRP A 615 27.66 1.21 -19.29
N TYR A 616 26.95 0.18 -19.73
CA TYR A 616 27.47 -0.74 -20.73
C TYR A 616 26.36 -1.31 -21.62
N SER A 617 26.75 -1.77 -22.81
CA SER A 617 25.87 -2.56 -23.66
C SER A 617 25.88 -4.03 -23.25
N THR A 618 24.70 -4.60 -23.03
CA THR A 618 24.54 -6.04 -22.77
C THR A 618 24.82 -6.87 -24.02
N LYS A 619 24.97 -8.19 -23.87
CA LYS A 619 25.10 -9.15 -25.00
C LYS A 619 23.93 -9.09 -26.01
N HIS A 620 22.82 -8.46 -25.65
CA HIS A 620 21.65 -8.27 -26.50
C HIS A 620 21.56 -6.85 -27.10
N GLY A 621 22.60 -6.03 -26.94
CA GLY A 621 22.67 -4.66 -27.45
C GLY A 621 21.84 -3.64 -26.65
N ASN A 622 21.44 -3.96 -25.41
CA ASN A 622 20.63 -3.04 -24.59
C ASN A 622 21.47 -2.38 -23.50
N LEU A 623 21.15 -1.13 -23.16
CA LEU A 623 21.78 -0.38 -22.08
C LEU A 623 21.46 -1.01 -20.71
N SER A 624 22.49 -1.09 -19.88
CA SER A 624 22.45 -1.46 -18.47
C SER A 624 23.52 -0.70 -17.70
N VAL A 625 23.37 -0.65 -16.38
CA VAL A 625 24.38 -0.10 -15.46
C VAL A 625 24.72 -1.13 -14.38
N ARG A 626 26.00 -1.28 -14.08
CA ARG A 626 26.52 -2.23 -13.08
C ARG A 626 27.49 -1.54 -12.11
N PRO A 627 27.80 -2.15 -10.95
CA PRO A 627 28.86 -1.66 -10.08
C PRO A 627 30.18 -1.67 -10.85
N ARG A 628 30.97 -0.61 -10.71
CA ARG A 628 32.32 -0.55 -11.27
C ARG A 628 33.21 -1.48 -10.45
N LYS A 629 33.96 -2.35 -11.14
CA LYS A 629 34.90 -3.28 -10.50
C LYS A 629 36.16 -2.58 -10.04
#